data_AF-A0AAD6GWJ3-F1
#
_entry.id   AF-A0AAD6GWJ3-F1
#
_cell.length_a   1.000
_cell.length_b   1.000
_cell.length_c   1.000
_cell.angle_alpha   90.00
_cell.angle_beta   90.00
_cell.angle_gamma   90.00
#
_symmetry.space_group_name_H-M   'P 1'
#
loop_
_entity.id
_entity.type
_entity.pdbx_description
1 polymer ?
#
loop_
_entity_poly.entity_id
_entity_poly.type
_entity_poly.pdbx_seq_one_letter_code
_entity_poly.pdbx_strand_id
1 'polypeptide(L)'
;MLRHNSLPPFIHPSLVHSEFSMEPLINCINLVHMISGEMKGNRKLFWRNVRMECERLCDEGPTLSKWELLAAMQALAIYIIIRLDDGETEYNGFDSLLIAAVTVVAQKLTENDIAGNFSLDGSWEDWLFEESRRRLSVVYKVFNMLFYFNPAEMCNLPMDLVLAPLPAKKQLWEAGNEAVWKSESQREGEVQAEFGLTNSGDLVKLGENNGGTALVHTSITANNPARTTANWEEWCEGMDGFGGLVMLAASMVV
;
A
#
# COMPACT_ATOMS: atom_id res chain seq x y z
N MET A 1 13.83 -2.74 -11.67
CA MET A 1 13.59 -4.17 -11.36
C MET A 1 14.37 -4.54 -10.10
N LEU A 2 13.70 -5.15 -9.11
CA LEU A 2 14.18 -5.38 -7.72
C LEU A 2 15.67 -5.73 -7.66
N ARG A 3 16.46 -4.94 -6.92
CA ARG A 3 17.82 -5.38 -6.55
C ARG A 3 17.65 -6.71 -5.83
N HIS A 4 18.48 -7.69 -6.20
CA HIS A 4 18.43 -9.04 -5.63
C HIS A 4 18.44 -8.90 -4.08
N ASN A 5 17.31 -9.22 -3.44
CA ASN A 5 17.04 -9.21 -1.99
C ASN A 5 16.42 -7.95 -1.34
N SER A 6 15.98 -6.92 -2.07
CA SER A 6 15.18 -5.85 -1.44
C SER A 6 13.71 -5.96 -1.79
N LEU A 7 12.83 -6.11 -0.79
CA LEU A 7 11.38 -6.01 -0.95
C LEU A 7 10.99 -4.61 -1.47
N PRO A 8 9.88 -4.46 -2.22
CA PRO A 8 9.32 -3.15 -2.53
C PRO A 8 9.06 -2.35 -1.24
N PRO A 9 9.15 -1.00 -1.27
CA PRO A 9 9.07 -0.17 -0.07
C PRO A 9 7.68 -0.18 0.61
N PHE A 10 6.67 -0.79 -0.01
CA PHE A 10 5.32 -0.98 0.51
C PHE A 10 5.12 -2.32 1.24
N ILE A 11 6.20 -3.09 1.39
CA ILE A 11 6.21 -4.38 2.08
C ILE A 11 7.22 -4.30 3.21
N HIS A 12 6.72 -4.40 4.44
CA HIS A 12 7.59 -4.39 5.60
C HIS A 12 8.34 -5.72 5.75
N PRO A 13 9.65 -5.72 6.03
CA PRO A 13 10.44 -6.95 6.15
C PRO A 13 9.97 -7.93 7.24
N SER A 14 9.33 -7.45 8.32
CA SER A 14 8.83 -8.33 9.37
C SER A 14 7.67 -9.22 8.89
N LEU A 15 6.92 -8.81 7.86
CA LEU A 15 5.79 -9.58 7.34
C LEU A 15 6.21 -10.91 6.72
N VAL A 16 7.42 -10.97 6.14
CA VAL A 16 7.97 -12.20 5.54
C VAL A 16 8.34 -13.24 6.59
N HIS A 17 8.63 -12.81 7.82
CA HIS A 17 9.04 -13.67 8.94
C HIS A 17 8.00 -13.74 10.05
N SER A 18 6.80 -13.19 9.81
CA SER A 18 5.74 -13.14 10.81
C SER A 18 5.03 -14.49 10.96
N GLU A 19 4.34 -14.68 12.08
CA GLU A 19 3.46 -15.83 12.29
C GLU A 19 2.13 -15.72 11.52
N PHE A 20 1.86 -14.58 10.87
CA PHE A 20 0.66 -14.38 10.07
C PHE A 20 0.70 -15.21 8.79
N SER A 21 -0.46 -15.69 8.34
CA SER A 21 -0.59 -16.26 7.00
C SER A 21 -0.39 -15.16 5.96
N MET A 22 0.76 -15.18 5.28
CA MET A 22 1.09 -14.26 4.18
C MET A 22 1.21 -15.03 2.85
N GLU A 23 0.45 -16.12 2.70
CA GLU A 23 0.56 -17.05 1.58
C GLU A 23 0.55 -16.37 0.21
N PRO A 24 -0.38 -15.44 -0.12
CA PRO A 24 -0.38 -14.80 -1.45
C PRO A 24 0.92 -14.03 -1.75
N LEU A 25 1.50 -13.39 -0.73
CA LEU A 25 2.76 -12.67 -0.88
C LEU A 25 3.95 -13.64 -1.01
N ILE A 26 3.97 -14.71 -0.23
CA ILE A 26 5.01 -15.75 -0.32
C ILE A 26 4.99 -16.39 -1.71
N ASN A 27 3.81 -16.72 -2.23
CA ASN A 27 3.62 -17.21 -3.60
C ASN A 27 4.17 -16.19 -4.62
N CYS A 28 3.84 -14.91 -4.46
CA CYS A 28 4.37 -13.85 -5.31
C CYS A 28 5.90 -13.79 -5.29
N ILE A 29 6.53 -13.79 -4.11
CA ILE A 29 7.99 -13.76 -3.97
C ILE A 29 8.62 -14.96 -4.69
N ASN A 30 8.07 -16.17 -4.53
CA ASN A 30 8.53 -17.37 -5.21
C ASN A 30 8.43 -17.24 -6.75
N LEU A 31 7.32 -16.68 -7.26
CA LEU A 31 7.15 -16.43 -8.69
C LEU A 31 8.13 -15.37 -9.22
N VAL A 32 8.38 -14.31 -8.46
CA VAL A 32 9.36 -13.27 -8.85
C VAL A 32 10.77 -13.83 -8.88
N HIS A 33 11.15 -14.70 -7.95
CA HIS A 33 12.43 -15.40 -7.99
C HIS A 33 12.59 -16.25 -9.25
N MET A 34 11.52 -16.88 -9.74
CA MET A 34 11.55 -17.67 -10.97
C MET A 34 11.99 -16.84 -12.19
N ILE A 35 11.60 -15.56 -12.27
CA ILE A 35 11.95 -14.68 -13.41
C ILE A 35 13.18 -13.82 -13.16
N SER A 36 13.80 -13.92 -11.98
CA SER A 36 15.01 -13.18 -11.63
C SER A 36 16.29 -13.82 -12.19
N GLY A 37 16.22 -15.06 -12.70
CA GLY A 37 17.32 -15.75 -13.39
C GLY A 37 17.32 -15.54 -14.92
N GLU A 38 18.40 -15.93 -15.58
CA GLU A 38 18.67 -15.65 -17.01
C GLU A 38 17.83 -16.43 -18.03
N MET A 39 16.94 -17.34 -17.61
CA MET A 39 16.24 -18.24 -18.54
C MET A 39 14.91 -17.66 -19.06
N LYS A 40 14.84 -17.42 -20.37
CA LYS A 40 13.64 -16.87 -21.07
C LYS A 40 12.36 -17.71 -20.90
N GLY A 41 12.46 -19.03 -20.73
CA GLY A 41 11.30 -19.92 -20.51
C GLY A 41 10.50 -19.61 -19.24
N ASN A 42 11.12 -18.91 -18.28
CA ASN A 42 10.54 -18.62 -16.98
C ASN A 42 9.41 -17.58 -17.04
N ARG A 43 9.40 -16.69 -18.05
CA ARG A 43 8.39 -15.61 -18.18
C ARG A 43 7.01 -16.12 -18.58
N LYS A 44 6.93 -17.05 -19.53
CA LYS A 44 5.65 -17.68 -19.90
C LYS A 44 5.05 -18.46 -18.73
N LEU A 45 5.89 -19.21 -18.01
CA LEU A 45 5.47 -19.96 -16.82
C LEU A 45 5.05 -19.02 -15.69
N PHE A 46 5.76 -17.91 -15.49
CA PHE A 46 5.40 -16.86 -14.55
C PHE A 46 4.00 -16.33 -14.80
N TRP A 47 3.73 -15.85 -16.02
CA TRP A 47 2.42 -15.27 -16.33
C TRP A 47 1.28 -16.29 -16.26
N ARG A 48 1.56 -17.56 -16.59
CA ARG A 48 0.61 -18.66 -16.35
C ARG A 48 0.30 -18.83 -14.85
N ASN A 49 1.31 -18.81 -13.99
CA ASN A 49 1.11 -18.94 -12.54
C ASN A 49 0.43 -17.70 -11.94
N VAL A 50 0.79 -16.50 -12.39
CA VAL A 50 0.11 -15.26 -11.98
C VAL A 50 -1.36 -15.29 -12.36
N ARG A 51 -1.71 -15.79 -13.56
CA ARG A 51 -3.11 -15.97 -13.96
C ARG A 51 -3.85 -16.90 -12.99
N MET A 52 -3.30 -18.08 -12.70
CA MET A 52 -3.93 -19.03 -11.77
C MET A 52 -4.08 -18.42 -10.37
N GLU A 53 -3.12 -17.63 -9.91
CA GLU A 53 -3.21 -16.94 -8.62
C GLU A 53 -4.30 -15.84 -8.64
N CYS A 54 -4.45 -15.11 -9.74
CA CYS A 54 -5.55 -14.14 -9.88
C CYS A 54 -6.92 -14.83 -9.91
N GLU A 55 -7.06 -15.97 -10.60
CA GLU A 55 -8.27 -16.79 -10.60
C GLU A 55 -8.60 -17.26 -9.18
N ARG A 56 -7.61 -17.83 -8.47
CA ARG A 56 -7.75 -18.24 -7.07
C ARG A 56 -8.16 -17.09 -6.16
N LEU A 57 -7.55 -15.91 -6.29
CA LEU A 57 -7.89 -14.74 -5.49
C LEU A 57 -9.30 -14.20 -5.78
N CYS A 58 -9.81 -14.35 -7.00
CA CYS A 58 -11.20 -14.01 -7.30
C CYS A 58 -12.19 -14.97 -6.61
N ASP A 59 -11.85 -16.27 -6.56
CA ASP A 59 -12.73 -17.31 -6.01
C ASP A 59 -12.66 -17.39 -4.47
N GLU A 60 -11.44 -17.41 -3.91
CA GLU A 60 -11.16 -17.63 -2.49
C GLU A 60 -10.98 -16.32 -1.71
N GLY A 61 -10.73 -15.20 -2.39
CA GLY A 61 -10.51 -13.88 -1.79
C GLY A 61 -11.49 -13.52 -0.66
N PRO A 62 -12.80 -13.77 -0.82
CA PRO A 62 -13.78 -13.47 0.22
C PRO A 62 -13.61 -14.23 1.56
N THR A 63 -12.86 -15.34 1.54
CA THR A 63 -12.62 -16.22 2.70
C THR A 63 -11.29 -15.96 3.40
N LEU A 64 -10.43 -15.11 2.79
CA LEU A 64 -9.11 -14.79 3.32
C LEU A 64 -9.20 -13.93 4.58
N SER A 65 -8.25 -14.14 5.49
CA SER A 65 -8.05 -13.30 6.68
C SER A 65 -7.58 -11.88 6.30
N LYS A 66 -7.62 -10.94 7.26
CA LYS A 66 -7.15 -9.55 7.03
C LYS A 66 -5.71 -9.51 6.50
N TRP A 67 -4.82 -10.33 7.06
CA TRP A 67 -3.41 -10.40 6.67
C TRP A 67 -3.21 -11.02 5.29
N GLU A 68 -3.97 -12.07 4.96
CA GLU A 68 -3.94 -12.68 3.63
C GLU A 68 -4.48 -11.74 2.55
N LEU A 69 -5.52 -10.94 2.86
CA LEU A 69 -6.01 -9.89 1.96
C LEU A 69 -4.95 -8.81 1.73
N LEU A 70 -4.25 -8.38 2.78
CA LEU A 70 -3.12 -7.44 2.66
C LEU A 70 -2.00 -8.03 1.79
N ALA A 71 -1.61 -9.28 2.06
CA ALA A 71 -0.63 -10.02 1.27
C ALA A 71 -1.03 -10.13 -0.21
N ALA A 72 -2.31 -10.41 -0.48
CA ALA A 72 -2.86 -10.48 -1.82
C ALA A 72 -2.79 -9.12 -2.53
N MET A 73 -3.15 -8.03 -1.85
CA MET A 73 -3.02 -6.67 -2.41
C MET A 73 -1.56 -6.30 -2.72
N GLN A 74 -0.61 -6.70 -1.88
CA GLN A 74 0.83 -6.52 -2.11
C GLN A 74 1.32 -7.33 -3.32
N ALA A 75 0.91 -8.59 -3.41
CA ALA A 75 1.24 -9.47 -4.53
C ALA A 75 0.70 -8.93 -5.86
N LEU A 76 -0.56 -8.51 -5.90
CA LEU A 76 -1.20 -7.93 -7.07
C LEU A 76 -0.52 -6.63 -7.51
N ALA A 77 -0.10 -5.76 -6.58
CA ALA A 77 0.67 -4.56 -6.90
C ALA A 77 2.01 -4.91 -7.57
N ILE A 78 2.71 -5.94 -7.08
CA ILE A 78 3.94 -6.43 -7.71
C ILE A 78 3.67 -6.95 -9.12
N TYR A 79 2.62 -7.74 -9.32
CA TYR A 79 2.26 -8.25 -10.65
C TYR A 79 1.91 -7.12 -11.63
N ILE A 80 1.22 -6.07 -11.17
CA ILE A 80 0.96 -4.87 -11.98
C ILE A 80 2.26 -4.17 -12.36
N ILE A 81 3.19 -3.98 -11.41
CA ILE A 81 4.49 -3.35 -11.71
C ILE A 81 5.25 -4.17 -12.76
N ILE A 82 5.29 -5.49 -12.62
CA ILE A 82 5.95 -6.37 -13.60
C ILE A 82 5.21 -6.35 -14.94
N ARG A 83 3.88 -6.25 -14.94
CA ARG A 83 3.06 -6.15 -16.16
C ARG A 83 3.35 -4.89 -16.95
N LEU A 84 3.53 -3.77 -16.25
CA LEU A 84 3.88 -2.48 -16.85
C LEU A 84 5.31 -2.49 -17.42
N ASP A 85 6.23 -3.11 -16.70
CA ASP A 85 7.65 -3.21 -17.05
C ASP A 85 7.90 -4.17 -18.24
N ASP A 86 7.19 -5.30 -18.30
CA ASP A 86 7.26 -6.26 -19.42
C ASP A 86 6.56 -5.76 -20.69
N GLY A 87 5.62 -4.81 -20.57
CA GLY A 87 4.75 -4.40 -21.67
C GLY A 87 3.79 -5.52 -22.12
N GLU A 88 3.04 -5.28 -23.20
CA GLU A 88 2.11 -6.28 -23.75
C GLU A 88 2.87 -7.42 -24.43
N THR A 89 2.50 -8.65 -24.09
CA THR A 89 3.08 -9.89 -24.65
C THR A 89 1.98 -10.92 -24.91
N GLU A 90 2.31 -11.98 -25.66
CA GLU A 90 1.37 -13.08 -25.95
C GLU A 90 0.94 -13.90 -24.71
N TYR A 91 1.59 -13.74 -23.55
CA TYR A 91 1.29 -14.53 -22.34
C TYR A 91 0.60 -13.74 -21.22
N ASN A 92 0.59 -12.40 -21.29
CA ASN A 92 0.13 -11.53 -20.19
C ASN A 92 -1.13 -10.70 -20.53
N GLY A 93 -1.81 -11.01 -21.64
CA GLY A 93 -3.07 -10.36 -22.06
C GLY A 93 -4.28 -10.79 -21.22
N PHE A 94 -4.23 -10.60 -19.90
CA PHE A 94 -5.33 -10.89 -18.96
C PHE A 94 -5.53 -9.76 -17.94
N ASP A 95 -5.26 -8.52 -18.35
CA ASP A 95 -5.34 -7.34 -17.48
C ASP A 95 -6.71 -7.19 -16.81
N SER A 96 -7.80 -7.58 -17.49
CA SER A 96 -9.15 -7.58 -16.92
C SER A 96 -9.28 -8.52 -15.71
N LEU A 97 -8.62 -9.68 -15.73
CA LEU A 97 -8.59 -10.62 -14.61
C LEU A 97 -7.74 -10.07 -13.46
N LEU A 98 -6.60 -9.44 -13.78
CA LEU A 98 -5.74 -8.81 -12.77
C LEU A 98 -6.49 -7.68 -12.04
N ILE A 99 -7.21 -6.84 -12.78
CA ILE A 99 -8.07 -5.78 -12.24
C ILE A 99 -9.23 -6.37 -11.43
N ALA A 100 -9.85 -7.45 -11.92
CA ALA A 100 -10.93 -8.13 -11.18
C ALA A 100 -10.44 -8.67 -9.83
N ALA A 101 -9.27 -9.31 -9.79
CA ALA A 101 -8.66 -9.81 -8.56
C ALA A 101 -8.39 -8.67 -7.57
N VAL A 102 -7.82 -7.55 -8.03
CA VAL A 102 -7.65 -6.35 -7.17
C VAL A 102 -8.98 -5.86 -6.64
N THR A 103 -10.01 -5.80 -7.48
CA THR A 103 -11.34 -5.32 -7.10
C THR A 103 -11.93 -6.20 -5.99
N VAL A 104 -11.94 -7.53 -6.17
CA VAL A 104 -12.49 -8.48 -5.20
C VAL A 104 -11.76 -8.39 -3.86
N VAL A 105 -10.42 -8.40 -3.88
CA VAL A 105 -9.61 -8.34 -2.66
C VAL A 105 -9.77 -6.98 -1.96
N ALA A 106 -9.77 -5.87 -2.70
CA ALA A 106 -9.96 -4.54 -2.14
C ALA A 106 -11.36 -4.36 -1.52
N GLN A 107 -12.40 -4.94 -2.13
CA GLN A 107 -13.77 -4.91 -1.59
C GLN A 107 -13.80 -5.59 -0.24
N LYS A 108 -13.22 -6.80 -0.16
CA LYS A 108 -13.19 -7.55 1.09
C LYS A 108 -12.36 -6.88 2.18
N LEU A 109 -11.23 -6.27 1.82
CA LEU A 109 -10.40 -5.52 2.75
C LEU A 109 -11.19 -4.34 3.35
N THR A 110 -11.93 -3.60 2.51
CA THR A 110 -12.75 -2.45 2.93
C THR A 110 -13.91 -2.87 3.84
N GLU A 111 -14.58 -4.00 3.55
CA GLU A 111 -15.64 -4.54 4.41
C GLU A 111 -15.13 -4.88 5.81
N ASN A 112 -13.94 -5.48 5.91
CA ASN A 112 -13.33 -5.84 7.18
C ASN A 112 -12.98 -4.60 8.02
N ASP A 113 -12.62 -3.48 7.39
CA ASP A 113 -12.33 -2.22 8.10
C ASP A 113 -13.56 -1.63 8.78
N ILE A 114 -14.67 -1.59 8.04
CA ILE A 114 -15.95 -1.07 8.54
C ILE A 114 -16.41 -1.91 9.74
N ALA A 115 -16.17 -3.23 9.71
CA ALA A 115 -16.51 -4.12 10.81
C ALA A 115 -15.53 -4.04 11.99
N GLY A 116 -14.27 -3.65 11.75
CA GLY A 116 -13.16 -3.84 12.70
C GLY A 116 -12.97 -2.75 13.76
N ASN A 117 -13.52 -1.54 13.59
CA ASN A 117 -13.25 -0.38 14.47
C ASN A 117 -11.77 -0.28 14.89
N PHE A 118 -10.87 -0.33 13.91
CA PHE A 118 -9.42 -0.28 14.16
C PHE A 118 -9.04 1.04 14.83
N SER A 119 -8.44 0.97 16.03
CA SER A 119 -7.79 2.10 16.69
C SER A 119 -6.28 1.97 16.55
N LEU A 120 -5.60 3.05 16.13
CA LEU A 120 -4.13 3.09 16.07
C LEU A 120 -3.45 3.18 17.45
N ASP A 121 -4.24 3.25 18.53
CA ASP A 121 -3.79 2.99 19.92
C ASP A 121 -3.55 1.49 20.20
N GLY A 122 -3.67 0.65 19.16
CA GLY A 122 -3.51 -0.79 19.21
C GLY A 122 -2.05 -1.25 19.29
N SER A 123 -1.86 -2.55 19.07
CA SER A 123 -0.53 -3.18 19.05
C SER A 123 0.32 -2.66 17.88
N TRP A 124 1.65 -2.87 17.94
CA TRP A 124 2.52 -2.60 16.79
C TRP A 124 2.09 -3.36 15.53
N GLU A 125 1.48 -4.54 15.68
CA GLU A 125 0.98 -5.34 14.57
C GLU A 125 -0.22 -4.67 13.88
N ASP A 126 -1.12 -4.06 14.65
CA ASP A 126 -2.25 -3.31 14.10
C ASP A 126 -1.78 -2.02 13.42
N TRP A 127 -0.82 -1.31 14.02
CA TRP A 127 -0.18 -0.16 13.37
C TRP A 127 0.53 -0.57 12.07
N LEU A 128 1.26 -1.68 12.08
CA LEU A 128 1.98 -2.18 10.92
C LEU A 128 1.02 -2.58 9.79
N PHE A 129 -0.11 -3.20 10.13
CA PHE A 129 -1.17 -3.52 9.19
C PHE A 129 -1.68 -2.26 8.50
N GLU A 130 -2.06 -1.25 9.28
CA GLU A 130 -2.60 0.01 8.77
C GLU A 130 -1.58 0.83 7.96
N GLU A 131 -0.33 0.90 8.41
CA GLU A 131 0.72 1.60 7.66
C GLU A 131 1.05 0.86 6.35
N SER A 132 1.02 -0.47 6.34
CA SER A 132 1.18 -1.27 5.11
C SER A 132 0.04 -0.97 4.11
N ARG A 133 -1.20 -0.86 4.60
CA ARG A 133 -2.36 -0.49 3.79
C ARG A 133 -2.27 0.93 3.26
N ARG A 134 -1.82 1.88 4.09
CA ARG A 134 -1.61 3.28 3.72
C ARG A 134 -0.61 3.40 2.57
N ARG A 135 0.53 2.72 2.68
CA ARG A 135 1.56 2.65 1.62
C ARG A 135 1.02 2.02 0.33
N LEU A 136 0.24 0.95 0.43
CA LEU A 136 -0.42 0.35 -0.73
C LEU A 136 -1.44 1.28 -1.38
N SER A 137 -2.27 1.96 -0.59
CA SER A 137 -3.22 2.94 -1.10
C SER A 137 -2.52 4.01 -1.93
N VAL A 138 -1.37 4.52 -1.46
CA VAL A 138 -0.56 5.47 -2.23
C VAL A 138 -0.11 4.86 -3.56
N VAL A 139 0.38 3.62 -3.57
CA VAL A 139 0.80 2.93 -4.82
C VAL A 139 -0.36 2.80 -5.81
N TYR A 140 -1.52 2.32 -5.36
CA TYR A 140 -2.69 2.15 -6.23
C TYR A 140 -3.28 3.48 -6.70
N LYS A 141 -3.23 4.55 -5.89
CA LYS A 141 -3.59 5.89 -6.34
C LYS A 141 -2.63 6.41 -7.40
N VAL A 142 -1.32 6.17 -7.25
CA VAL A 142 -0.33 6.53 -8.28
C VAL A 142 -0.57 5.74 -9.58
N PHE A 143 -0.92 4.45 -9.50
CA PHE A 143 -1.35 3.70 -10.69
C PHE A 143 -2.50 4.39 -11.41
N ASN A 144 -3.52 4.85 -10.67
CA ASN A 144 -4.66 5.57 -11.24
C ASN A 144 -4.32 6.94 -11.85
N MET A 145 -3.23 7.57 -11.42
CA MET A 145 -2.72 8.78 -12.07
C MET A 145 -2.03 8.47 -13.39
N LEU A 146 -1.40 7.30 -13.52
CA LEU A 146 -0.64 6.91 -14.69
C LEU A 146 -1.50 6.25 -15.78
N PHE A 147 -2.51 5.49 -15.39
CA PHE A 147 -3.44 4.83 -16.28
C PHE A 147 -4.80 4.68 -15.61
N TYR A 148 -5.87 4.55 -16.41
CA TYR A 148 -7.20 4.36 -15.85
C TYR A 148 -7.27 3.04 -15.06
N PHE A 149 -7.42 3.15 -13.74
CA PHE A 149 -7.40 2.02 -12.83
C PHE A 149 -8.58 2.10 -11.86
N ASN A 150 -9.74 1.65 -12.34
CA ASN A 150 -11.03 1.67 -11.63
C ASN A 150 -10.97 1.25 -10.15
N PRO A 151 -10.22 0.20 -9.72
CA PRO A 151 -10.19 -0.18 -8.30
C PRO A 151 -9.69 0.92 -7.35
N ALA A 152 -8.91 1.89 -7.84
CA ALA A 152 -8.48 3.03 -7.01
C ALA A 152 -9.61 4.00 -6.65
N GLU A 153 -10.75 3.95 -7.34
CA GLU A 153 -11.95 4.73 -7.00
C GLU A 153 -12.57 4.27 -5.68
N MET A 154 -12.30 3.03 -5.25
CA MET A 154 -12.76 2.49 -3.97
C MET A 154 -12.07 3.14 -2.76
N CYS A 155 -10.89 3.73 -2.98
CA CYS A 155 -10.23 4.57 -1.99
C CYS A 155 -10.92 5.95 -1.98
N ASN A 156 -12.02 6.06 -1.25
CA ASN A 156 -12.74 7.33 -1.09
C ASN A 156 -11.82 8.37 -0.43
N LEU A 157 -11.72 9.55 -1.03
CA LEU A 157 -11.03 10.72 -0.46
C LEU A 157 -11.89 11.96 -0.70
N PRO A 158 -11.78 12.99 0.16
CA PRO A 158 -12.28 14.32 -0.17
C PRO A 158 -11.79 14.76 -1.55
N MET A 159 -12.65 15.39 -2.35
CA MET A 159 -12.37 15.72 -3.76
C MET A 159 -11.13 16.61 -3.97
N ASP A 160 -10.69 17.31 -2.94
CA ASP A 160 -9.52 18.18 -2.97
C ASP A 160 -8.21 17.45 -2.64
N LEU A 161 -8.26 16.18 -2.23
CA LEU A 161 -7.11 15.35 -1.91
C LEU A 161 -6.87 14.28 -2.97
N VAL A 162 -5.61 14.15 -3.37
CA VAL A 162 -5.12 13.17 -4.33
C VAL A 162 -4.52 11.95 -3.61
N LEU A 163 -3.72 12.20 -2.56
CA LEU A 163 -3.16 11.17 -1.69
C LEU A 163 -3.41 11.57 -0.23
N ALA A 164 -4.03 10.71 0.56
CA ALA A 164 -4.12 10.86 1.99
C ALA A 164 -4.51 9.53 2.67
N PRO A 165 -4.09 9.29 3.92
CA PRO A 165 -2.98 9.97 4.58
C PRO A 165 -1.65 9.53 3.93
N LEU A 166 -0.64 10.39 3.96
CA LEU A 166 0.70 10.06 3.47
C LEU A 166 1.42 9.10 4.44
N PRO A 167 2.38 8.29 3.94
CA PRO A 167 3.10 7.31 4.76
C PRO A 167 3.83 7.94 5.96
N ALA A 168 3.96 7.15 7.01
CA ALA A 168 4.71 7.51 8.21
C ALA A 168 6.22 7.53 7.94
N LYS A 169 6.97 8.15 8.88
CA LYS A 169 8.43 8.26 8.78
C LYS A 169 9.11 6.90 8.77
N LYS A 170 10.26 6.87 8.11
CA LYS A 170 11.12 5.70 7.94
C LYS A 170 11.42 5.01 9.26
N GLN A 171 11.68 5.76 10.33
CA GLN A 171 12.08 5.20 11.63
C GLN A 171 10.94 4.39 12.27
N LEU A 172 9.70 4.82 12.11
CA LEU A 172 8.53 4.06 12.55
C LEU A 172 8.28 2.86 11.64
N TRP A 173 8.37 3.07 10.32
CA TRP A 173 8.16 2.00 9.35
C TRP A 173 9.18 0.88 9.50
N GLU A 174 10.47 1.20 9.62
CA GLU A 174 11.56 0.21 9.71
C GLU A 174 11.75 -0.36 11.13
N ALA A 175 10.90 0.01 12.10
CA ALA A 175 10.96 -0.55 13.44
C ALA A 175 10.75 -2.07 13.38
N GLY A 176 11.74 -2.85 13.80
CA GLY A 176 11.70 -4.31 13.66
C GLY A 176 10.84 -5.04 14.70
N ASN A 177 10.35 -4.33 15.72
CA ASN A 177 9.51 -4.87 16.78
C ASN A 177 8.78 -3.75 17.54
N GLU A 178 7.82 -4.15 18.37
CA GLU A 178 6.98 -3.24 19.15
C GLU A 178 7.77 -2.32 20.09
N ALA A 179 8.86 -2.81 20.71
CA ALA A 179 9.65 -2.01 21.63
C ALA A 179 10.37 -0.85 20.92
N VAL A 180 10.95 -1.13 19.75
CA VAL A 180 11.59 -0.11 18.90
C VAL A 180 10.53 0.88 18.40
N TRP A 181 9.40 0.37 17.89
CA TRP A 181 8.30 1.21 17.40
C TRP A 181 7.76 2.17 18.48
N LYS A 182 7.55 1.68 19.71
CA LYS A 182 7.11 2.53 20.84
C LYS A 182 8.12 3.62 21.17
N SER A 183 9.40 3.28 21.21
CA SER A 183 10.48 4.24 21.48
C SER A 183 10.55 5.33 20.41
N GLU A 184 10.38 4.95 19.14
CA GLU A 184 10.39 5.88 18.02
C GLU A 184 9.14 6.77 18.00
N SER A 185 7.96 6.19 18.30
CA SER A 185 6.69 6.92 18.42
C SER A 185 6.77 7.99 19.52
N GLN A 186 7.32 7.64 20.68
CA GLN A 186 7.53 8.59 21.78
C GLN A 186 8.50 9.73 21.43
N ARG A 187 9.48 9.46 20.55
CA ARG A 187 10.45 10.48 20.10
C ARG A 187 9.83 11.47 19.12
N GLU A 188 8.88 11.04 18.30
CA GLU A 188 8.11 11.93 17.41
C GLU A 188 7.09 12.81 18.16
N GLY A 189 6.66 12.37 19.35
CA GLY A 189 5.68 13.06 20.20
C GLY A 189 4.29 12.42 20.13
N GLU A 190 3.40 12.81 21.05
CA GLU A 190 2.06 12.21 21.20
C GLU A 190 1.10 12.48 20.03
N VAL A 191 1.39 13.49 19.20
CA VAL A 191 0.55 13.87 18.05
C VAL A 191 1.35 13.67 16.77
N GLN A 192 1.17 12.52 16.13
CA GLN A 192 1.74 12.30 14.80
C GLN A 192 0.95 13.13 13.78
N ALA A 193 1.55 14.22 13.30
CA ALA A 193 0.96 15.01 12.24
C ALA A 193 0.80 14.14 10.98
N GLU A 194 -0.44 13.98 10.53
CA GLU A 194 -0.70 13.30 9.27
C GLU A 194 -0.69 14.29 8.13
N PHE A 195 -0.23 13.84 6.96
CA PHE A 195 -0.09 14.70 5.79
C PHE A 195 -0.96 14.19 4.64
N GLY A 196 -1.32 15.09 3.74
CA GLY A 196 -2.03 14.81 2.50
C GLY A 196 -1.45 15.61 1.34
N LEU A 197 -1.62 15.08 0.13
CA LEU A 197 -1.36 15.76 -1.13
C LEU A 197 -2.69 16.21 -1.73
N THR A 198 -2.78 17.50 -2.04
CA THR A 198 -3.97 18.10 -2.66
C THR A 198 -3.97 17.97 -4.19
N ASN A 199 -5.10 18.30 -4.81
CA ASN A 199 -5.26 18.38 -6.25
C ASN A 199 -4.61 19.62 -6.90
N SER A 200 -3.98 20.50 -6.12
CA SER A 200 -3.09 21.56 -6.61
C SER A 200 -1.60 21.17 -6.51
N GLY A 201 -1.30 19.97 -6.01
CA GLY A 201 0.07 19.54 -5.74
C GLY A 201 0.64 20.05 -4.42
N ASP A 202 -0.15 20.75 -3.61
CA ASP A 202 0.29 21.27 -2.32
C ASP A 202 0.23 20.20 -1.22
N LEU A 203 1.21 20.26 -0.32
CA LEU A 203 1.25 19.43 0.89
C LEU A 203 0.45 20.11 2.02
N VAL A 204 -0.40 19.34 2.68
CA VAL A 204 -1.22 19.81 3.81
C VAL A 204 -1.07 18.88 5.01
N LYS A 205 -1.13 19.45 6.22
CA LYS A 205 -1.33 18.69 7.45
C LYS A 205 -2.83 18.44 7.64
N LEU A 206 -3.20 17.19 7.88
CA LEU A 206 -4.54 16.77 8.21
C LEU A 206 -4.72 16.92 9.73
N GLY A 207 -5.79 17.60 10.11
CA GLY A 207 -5.96 18.18 11.44
C GLY A 207 -5.99 17.17 12.57
N GLU A 208 -5.63 17.68 13.76
CA GLU A 208 -5.64 16.97 15.03
C GLU A 208 -7.06 16.45 15.32
N ASN A 209 -7.26 15.14 15.21
CA ASN A 209 -8.38 14.54 15.92
C ASN A 209 -8.10 14.74 17.41
N ASN A 210 -9.09 15.26 18.16
CA ASN A 210 -9.03 15.61 19.58
C ASN A 210 -8.85 14.38 20.53
N GLY A 211 -8.05 13.40 20.14
CA GLY A 211 -7.84 12.14 20.84
C GLY A 211 -6.58 11.36 20.45
N GLY A 212 -5.55 12.00 19.88
CA GLY A 212 -4.22 11.38 19.67
C GLY A 212 -4.16 10.22 18.68
N THR A 213 -5.30 9.85 18.08
CA THR A 213 -5.43 8.70 17.18
C THR A 213 -5.15 9.13 15.75
N ALA A 214 -4.11 8.55 15.15
CA ALA A 214 -3.83 8.68 13.72
C ALA A 214 -5.08 8.32 12.87
N LEU A 215 -5.29 8.96 11.72
CA LEU A 215 -6.43 8.63 10.86
C LEU A 215 -6.19 7.29 10.18
N VAL A 216 -7.11 6.39 10.48
CA VAL A 216 -7.42 5.23 9.65
C VAL A 216 -8.02 5.74 8.33
N HIS A 217 -7.80 4.99 7.24
CA HIS A 217 -8.27 5.30 5.88
C HIS A 217 -9.76 5.73 5.85
N THR A 218 -10.59 5.05 6.65
CA THR A 218 -12.03 5.33 6.80
C THR A 218 -12.34 6.69 7.43
N SER A 219 -11.51 7.19 8.35
CA SER A 219 -11.77 8.41 9.12
C SER A 219 -11.64 9.69 8.29
N ILE A 220 -10.80 9.68 7.25
CA ILE A 220 -10.59 10.86 6.37
C ILE A 220 -11.86 11.16 5.57
N THR A 221 -12.57 10.11 5.16
CA THR A 221 -13.80 10.22 4.36
C THR A 221 -14.98 10.76 5.14
N ALA A 222 -15.06 10.45 6.44
CA ALA A 222 -16.20 10.79 7.28
C ALA A 222 -16.16 12.22 7.81
N ASN A 223 -14.96 12.75 8.13
CA ASN A 223 -14.84 13.94 8.97
C ASN A 223 -14.26 15.18 8.27
N ASN A 224 -13.79 15.05 7.01
CA ASN A 224 -13.15 16.13 6.24
C ASN A 224 -12.25 17.02 7.12
N PRO A 225 -11.11 16.47 7.60
CA PRO A 225 -10.33 17.06 8.68
C PRO A 225 -9.86 18.48 8.34
N ALA A 226 -9.74 19.34 9.36
CA ALA A 226 -9.17 20.67 9.19
C ALA A 226 -7.78 20.58 8.57
N ARG A 227 -7.41 21.50 7.67
CA ARG A 227 -6.13 21.44 6.95
C ARG A 227 -5.31 22.68 7.23
N THR A 228 -4.01 22.48 7.43
CA THR A 228 -3.04 23.59 7.50
C THR A 228 -1.93 23.35 6.48
N THR A 229 -1.35 24.43 5.97
CA THR A 229 -0.25 24.35 5.00
C THR A 229 0.94 23.65 5.63
N ALA A 230 1.54 22.72 4.90
CA ALA A 230 2.73 21.97 5.32
C ALA A 230 3.94 22.36 4.47
N ASN A 231 5.15 22.23 5.02
CA ASN A 231 6.37 22.32 4.24
C ASN A 231 6.79 20.92 3.74
N TRP A 232 7.10 20.79 2.46
CA TRP A 232 7.67 19.57 1.89
C TRP A 232 8.96 19.14 2.60
N GLU A 233 9.81 20.07 3.01
CA GLU A 233 11.05 19.75 3.73
C GLU A 233 10.74 19.03 5.06
N GLU A 234 9.72 19.48 5.79
CA GLU A 234 9.32 18.89 7.08
C GLU A 234 8.85 17.45 6.92
N TRP A 235 8.03 17.17 5.91
CA TRP A 235 7.53 15.81 5.68
C TRP A 235 8.59 14.91 5.07
N CYS A 236 9.36 15.41 4.09
CA CYS A 236 10.43 14.64 3.45
C CYS A 236 11.58 14.31 4.43
N GLU A 237 11.77 15.11 5.49
CA GLU A 237 12.72 14.82 6.55
C GLU A 237 12.36 13.52 7.29
N GLY A 238 13.10 12.46 6.96
CA GLY A 238 12.89 11.12 7.53
C GLY A 238 12.01 10.20 6.68
N MET A 239 11.70 10.54 5.43
CA MET A 239 11.04 9.61 4.51
C MET A 239 12.01 8.55 3.96
N ASP A 240 11.45 7.38 3.66
CA ASP A 240 12.11 6.36 2.85
C ASP A 240 11.84 6.59 1.34
N GLY A 241 11.99 5.56 0.52
CA GLY A 241 11.74 5.62 -0.93
C GLY A 241 10.34 6.14 -1.30
N PHE A 242 9.35 6.10 -0.41
CA PHE A 242 8.03 6.68 -0.62
C PHE A 242 8.03 8.21 -0.76
N GLY A 243 8.98 8.91 -0.14
CA GLY A 243 9.07 10.38 -0.27
C GLY A 243 9.21 10.80 -1.73
N GLY A 244 10.09 10.12 -2.47
CA GLY A 244 10.28 10.36 -3.90
C GLY A 244 9.05 10.01 -4.74
N LEU A 245 8.35 8.92 -4.41
CA LEU A 245 7.11 8.52 -5.11
C LEU A 245 6.02 9.60 -4.96
N VAL A 246 5.81 10.11 -3.74
CA VAL A 246 4.79 11.13 -3.46
C VAL A 246 5.16 12.46 -4.13
N MET A 247 6.43 12.85 -4.13
CA MET A 247 6.89 14.04 -4.86
C MET A 247 6.67 13.92 -6.37
N LEU A 248 6.93 12.74 -6.96
CA LEU A 248 6.62 12.49 -8.37
C LEU A 248 5.11 12.58 -8.62
N ALA A 249 4.30 12.01 -7.73
CA ALA A 249 2.85 12.13 -7.81
C ALA A 249 2.40 13.60 -7.77
N ALA A 250 2.95 14.41 -6.87
CA ALA A 250 2.67 15.84 -6.78
C ALA A 250 3.00 16.58 -8.09
N SER A 251 4.08 16.21 -8.78
CA SER A 251 4.45 16.83 -10.06
C SER A 251 3.52 16.48 -11.24
N MET A 252 2.69 15.44 -11.10
CA MET A 252 1.72 15.03 -12.12
C MET A 252 0.34 15.71 -11.95
N VAL A 253 0.13 16.38 -10.82
CA VAL A 253 -1.09 17.11 -10.51
C VAL A 253 -0.97 18.51 -11.12
N VAL A 254 -1.91 18.89 -12.00
CA VAL A 254 -1.92 20.16 -12.77
C VAL A 254 -3.18 20.96 -12.46
#